data_AF-A0A7V9QNR2-F1
#
_entry.id   AF-A0A7V9QNR2-F1
#
_cell.length_a   1.000
_cell.length_b   1.000
_cell.length_c   1.000
_cell.angle_alpha   90.00
_cell.angle_beta   90.00
_cell.angle_gamma   90.00
#
_symmetry.space_group_name_H-M   'P 1'
#
loop_
_entity.id
_entity.type
_entity.pdbx_description
1 polymer ?
#
loop_
_entity_poly.entity_id
_entity_poly.type
_entity_poly.pdbx_seq_one_letter_code
_entity_poly.pdbx_strand_id
1 'polypeptide(L)'
;MMQRIPLCALILSVVGCATSPATTSNAPAVVTGGFVAMLGNDTVTVERYIRTNSYVEGDFVVRNPSVRIIHYRATLGPQGQIMSFTSASRLPTADPASAPMRQVTTSFGDTLAIVEIMSAGKRDTVNSVRKGFRGPVSVAMPTIPAPLGLYEALLAGNPANGRDSVGISLVSGGRAANNTLWIWRTHNGDSVVTRNTWSPGWYERLSVNRQGQITGGDWRATTVKVMIKRVDNVQFDVIAKGWSAQQNPGPLSPLDSVSASIGGNNIFVKYSRPFTRGRNVWGDVVTWGTRWRFGANAATQLTTTKDLVFGSTVVPAGKYTLWMMPSETAPKLIVNSQFGQWGTEFDPSRDIASIALAMRQATPRAEEFTISIDQQGSGGVFRFRWADREYFAPFTVR
;
A
#
# COMPACT_ATOMS: atom_id res chain seq x y z
N MET A 1 0.88 97.27 15.96
CA MET A 1 -0.46 96.64 15.98
C MET A 1 -0.65 95.94 14.64
N MET A 2 -0.12 94.73 14.41
CA MET A 2 -0.70 93.44 14.81
C MET A 2 -2.18 93.30 14.44
N GLN A 3 -2.43 92.81 13.23
CA GLN A 3 -3.74 92.24 12.86
C GLN A 3 -3.59 90.73 12.64
N ARG A 4 -4.52 90.01 13.27
CA ARG A 4 -4.47 88.59 13.59
C ARG A 4 -4.76 87.72 12.36
N ILE A 5 -3.98 86.65 12.24
CA ILE A 5 -4.17 85.53 11.30
C ILE A 5 -5.35 84.67 11.81
N PRO A 6 -6.36 84.32 10.98
CA PRO A 6 -7.29 83.24 11.31
C PRO A 6 -6.78 81.89 10.78
N LEU A 7 -6.88 80.90 11.67
CA LEU A 7 -6.51 79.50 11.52
C LEU A 7 -7.39 78.83 10.44
N CYS A 8 -6.81 78.40 9.32
CA CYS A 8 -7.48 77.51 8.36
C CYS A 8 -7.42 76.06 8.87
N ALA A 9 -8.56 75.49 9.21
CA ALA A 9 -8.69 74.08 9.52
C ALA A 9 -8.49 73.24 8.24
N LEU A 10 -7.42 72.46 8.21
CA LEU A 10 -7.11 71.51 7.15
C LEU A 10 -7.94 70.24 7.38
N ILE A 11 -8.99 70.03 6.59
CA ILE A 11 -9.73 68.77 6.55
C ILE A 11 -8.91 67.78 5.72
N LEU A 12 -8.27 66.83 6.40
CA LEU A 12 -7.56 65.71 5.77
C LEU A 12 -8.60 64.69 5.27
N SER A 13 -8.91 64.69 3.97
CA SER A 13 -9.65 63.62 3.32
C SER A 13 -8.72 62.43 3.09
N VAL A 14 -8.83 61.41 3.95
CA VAL A 14 -8.18 60.11 3.73
C VAL A 14 -8.91 59.40 2.59
N VAL A 15 -8.39 59.53 1.37
CA VAL A 15 -8.77 58.66 0.25
C VAL A 15 -8.15 57.29 0.53
N GLY A 16 -8.93 56.40 1.11
CA GLY A 16 -8.57 54.99 1.24
C GLY A 16 -8.57 54.34 -0.14
N CYS A 17 -7.39 54.20 -0.75
CA CYS A 17 -7.18 53.22 -1.82
C CYS A 17 -7.31 51.83 -1.19
N ALA A 18 -8.53 51.30 -1.18
CA ALA A 18 -8.76 49.88 -0.93
C ALA A 18 -8.16 49.09 -2.09
N THR A 19 -6.90 48.66 -1.95
CA THR A 19 -6.35 47.60 -2.78
C THR A 19 -7.12 46.32 -2.44
N SER A 20 -8.01 45.90 -3.33
CA SER A 20 -8.64 44.58 -3.26
C SER A 20 -7.54 43.54 -3.11
N PRO A 21 -7.64 42.55 -2.19
CA PRO A 21 -6.70 41.45 -2.21
C PRO A 21 -6.88 40.75 -3.56
N ALA A 22 -5.83 40.75 -4.36
CA ALA A 22 -5.78 39.97 -5.59
C ALA A 22 -6.06 38.51 -5.21
N THR A 23 -7.25 38.02 -5.55
CA THR A 23 -7.55 36.59 -5.58
C THR A 23 -6.66 35.98 -6.64
N THR A 24 -5.48 35.51 -6.23
CA THR A 24 -4.65 34.63 -7.05
C THR A 24 -5.38 33.29 -7.18
N SER A 25 -6.34 33.23 -8.09
CA SER A 25 -6.92 32.00 -8.63
C SER A 25 -5.84 31.30 -9.47
N ASN A 26 -4.84 30.72 -8.80
CA ASN A 26 -3.70 30.06 -9.45
C ASN A 26 -3.73 28.53 -9.24
N ALA A 27 -4.85 27.89 -9.60
CA ALA A 27 -4.89 26.47 -9.90
C ALA A 27 -5.79 26.23 -11.13
N PRO A 28 -5.41 25.37 -12.09
CA PRO A 28 -6.25 25.09 -13.25
C PRO A 28 -7.63 24.58 -12.81
N ALA A 29 -8.69 25.17 -13.39
CA ALA A 29 -10.09 24.91 -13.02
C ALA A 29 -10.50 23.42 -13.13
N VAL A 30 -9.77 22.66 -13.95
CA VAL A 30 -9.88 21.21 -14.09
C VAL A 30 -8.47 20.64 -14.25
N VAL A 31 -8.13 19.66 -13.44
CA VAL A 31 -6.93 18.83 -13.56
C VAL A 31 -7.35 17.45 -14.02
N THR A 32 -6.77 16.98 -15.11
CA THR A 32 -6.89 15.57 -15.53
C THR A 32 -5.54 14.88 -15.39
N GLY A 33 -5.57 13.58 -15.22
CA GLY A 33 -4.37 12.77 -15.22
C GLY A 33 -4.67 11.29 -15.07
N GLY A 34 -3.62 10.50 -15.19
CA GLY A 34 -3.65 9.09 -14.87
C GLY A 34 -2.39 8.63 -14.16
N PHE A 35 -2.50 7.48 -13.51
CA PHE A 35 -1.40 6.83 -12.84
C PHE A 35 -1.32 5.37 -13.24
N VAL A 36 -0.09 4.88 -13.36
CA VAL A 36 0.23 3.47 -13.55
C VAL A 36 1.08 3.03 -12.38
N ALA A 37 0.62 2.02 -11.64
CA ALA A 37 1.43 1.34 -10.64
C ALA A 37 2.04 0.08 -11.25
N MET A 38 3.36 -0.06 -11.10
CA MET A 38 4.14 -1.15 -11.67
C MET A 38 4.84 -1.96 -10.58
N LEU A 39 4.65 -3.27 -10.59
CA LEU A 39 5.40 -4.23 -9.79
C LEU A 39 6.51 -4.83 -10.66
N GLY A 40 7.67 -4.18 -10.71
CA GLY A 40 8.68 -4.51 -11.71
C GLY A 40 8.15 -4.19 -13.10
N ASN A 41 8.17 -5.18 -14.00
CA ASN A 41 7.66 -5.02 -15.36
C ASN A 41 6.13 -5.18 -15.48
N ASP A 42 5.45 -5.62 -14.42
CA ASP A 42 4.00 -5.81 -14.45
C ASP A 42 3.26 -4.54 -14.08
N THR A 43 2.33 -4.11 -14.92
CA THR A 43 1.29 -3.16 -14.50
C THR A 43 0.32 -3.87 -13.55
N VAL A 44 0.06 -3.27 -12.39
CA VAL A 44 -0.82 -3.84 -11.34
C VAL A 44 -2.05 -3.01 -11.04
N THR A 45 -1.97 -1.70 -11.24
CA THR A 45 -3.13 -0.81 -11.21
C THR A 45 -2.97 0.28 -12.25
N VAL A 46 -4.10 0.73 -12.79
CA VAL A 46 -4.16 1.98 -13.55
C VAL A 46 -5.34 2.83 -13.12
N GLU A 47 -5.14 4.14 -13.17
CA GLU A 47 -6.11 5.15 -12.76
C GLU A 47 -6.22 6.21 -13.86
N ARG A 48 -7.45 6.68 -14.10
CA ARG A 48 -7.72 7.98 -14.71
C ARG A 48 -8.59 8.78 -13.77
N TYR A 49 -8.35 10.09 -13.67
CA TYR A 49 -9.15 10.95 -12.80
C TYR A 49 -9.27 12.36 -13.37
N ILE A 50 -10.29 13.04 -12.87
CA ILE A 50 -10.58 14.45 -13.06
C ILE A 50 -10.73 15.07 -11.68
N ARG A 51 -10.08 16.19 -11.45
CA ARG A 51 -10.19 17.00 -10.24
C ARG A 51 -10.61 18.41 -10.61
N THR A 52 -11.60 18.92 -9.90
CA THR A 52 -12.07 20.31 -9.97
C THR A 52 -11.94 20.94 -8.58
N ASN A 53 -12.46 22.15 -8.41
CA ASN A 53 -12.54 22.79 -7.10
C ASN A 53 -13.62 22.19 -6.19
N SER A 54 -14.58 21.43 -6.74
CA SER A 54 -15.74 20.91 -5.99
C SER A 54 -15.81 19.39 -5.94
N TYR A 55 -15.02 18.67 -6.73
CA TYR A 55 -14.95 17.22 -6.67
C TYR A 55 -13.65 16.65 -7.25
N VAL A 56 -13.35 15.40 -6.87
CA VAL A 56 -12.44 14.50 -7.59
C VAL A 56 -13.22 13.26 -7.98
N GLU A 57 -13.08 12.82 -9.21
CA GLU A 57 -13.76 11.65 -9.76
C GLU A 57 -12.79 10.85 -10.60
N GLY A 58 -12.83 9.53 -10.50
CA GLY A 58 -11.91 8.69 -11.24
C GLY A 58 -12.37 7.25 -11.38
N ASP A 59 -11.78 6.61 -12.38
CA ASP A 59 -11.85 5.17 -12.57
C ASP A 59 -10.50 4.56 -12.26
N PHE A 60 -10.54 3.46 -11.51
CA PHE A 60 -9.37 2.74 -11.05
C PHE A 60 -9.56 1.26 -11.35
N VAL A 61 -8.62 0.62 -12.04
CA VAL A 61 -8.63 -0.82 -12.24
C VAL A 61 -7.43 -1.45 -11.54
N VAL A 62 -7.70 -2.51 -10.80
CA VAL A 62 -6.72 -3.28 -10.03
C VAL A 62 -6.83 -4.74 -10.44
N ARG A 63 -5.68 -5.42 -10.61
CA ARG A 63 -5.66 -6.86 -10.93
C ARG A 63 -5.49 -7.79 -9.73
N ASN A 64 -5.16 -7.26 -8.54
CA ASN A 64 -4.82 -8.05 -7.35
C ASN A 64 -5.71 -7.71 -6.15
N PRO A 65 -6.31 -8.69 -5.46
CA PRO A 65 -6.21 -10.14 -5.67
C PRO A 65 -7.05 -10.68 -6.83
N SER A 66 -7.95 -9.86 -7.37
CA SER A 66 -8.76 -10.17 -8.54
C SER A 66 -9.01 -8.89 -9.34
N VAL A 67 -9.28 -9.02 -10.64
CA VAL A 67 -9.53 -7.86 -11.49
C VAL A 67 -10.84 -7.18 -11.07
N ARG A 68 -10.76 -5.88 -10.76
CA ARG A 68 -11.91 -5.05 -10.39
C ARG A 68 -11.77 -3.66 -10.97
N ILE A 69 -12.89 -3.11 -11.42
CA ILE A 69 -13.02 -1.69 -11.74
C ILE A 69 -13.69 -1.02 -10.55
N ILE A 70 -13.10 0.08 -10.10
CA ILE A 70 -13.58 0.90 -9.00
C ILE A 70 -13.79 2.29 -9.57
N HIS A 71 -15.04 2.71 -9.63
CA HIS A 71 -15.38 4.10 -9.85
C HIS A 71 -15.47 4.80 -8.50
N TYR A 72 -14.84 5.97 -8.37
CA TYR A 72 -14.89 6.75 -7.14
C TYR A 72 -15.18 8.22 -7.40
N ARG A 73 -15.82 8.85 -6.42
CA ARG A 73 -16.09 10.28 -6.42
C ARG A 73 -15.99 10.85 -5.02
N ALA A 74 -15.14 11.85 -4.82
CA ALA A 74 -15.06 12.67 -3.63
C ALA A 74 -15.65 14.05 -3.91
N THR A 75 -16.55 14.56 -3.06
CA THR A 75 -16.93 15.99 -3.10
C THR A 75 -15.99 16.79 -2.22
N LEU A 76 -15.65 17.99 -2.66
CA LEU A 76 -14.71 18.88 -1.98
C LEU A 76 -15.44 20.11 -1.45
N GLY A 77 -15.11 20.49 -0.22
CA GLY A 77 -15.54 21.75 0.38
C GLY A 77 -14.67 22.92 -0.10
N PRO A 78 -15.00 24.15 0.32
CA PRO A 78 -14.32 25.37 -0.14
C PRO A 78 -12.81 25.43 0.15
N GLN A 79 -12.32 24.70 1.16
CA GLN A 79 -10.89 24.63 1.51
C GLN A 79 -10.23 23.35 0.94
N GLY A 80 -10.92 22.63 0.05
CA GLY A 80 -10.42 21.38 -0.54
C GLY A 80 -10.56 20.15 0.37
N GLN A 81 -11.19 20.26 1.53
CA GLN A 81 -11.48 19.12 2.41
C GLN A 81 -12.52 18.19 1.78
N ILE A 82 -12.39 16.88 2.00
CA ILE A 82 -13.35 15.90 1.47
C ILE A 82 -14.63 15.93 2.32
N MET A 83 -15.76 16.20 1.67
CA MET A 83 -17.08 16.28 2.34
C MET A 83 -17.88 14.98 2.22
N SER A 84 -17.75 14.31 1.08
CA SER A 84 -18.28 12.97 0.88
C SER A 84 -17.39 12.18 -0.05
N PHE A 85 -17.44 10.87 0.04
CA PHE A 85 -16.75 9.96 -0.85
C PHE A 85 -17.62 8.75 -1.15
N THR A 86 -17.77 8.43 -2.43
CA THR A 86 -18.40 7.22 -2.90
C THR A 86 -17.38 6.40 -3.66
N SER A 87 -17.32 5.10 -3.38
CA SER A 87 -16.61 4.12 -4.23
C SER A 87 -17.54 2.98 -4.59
N ALA A 88 -17.53 2.57 -5.85
CA ALA A 88 -18.34 1.49 -6.36
C ALA A 88 -17.45 0.50 -7.13
N SER A 89 -17.41 -0.74 -6.65
CA SER A 89 -16.59 -1.81 -7.24
C SER A 89 -17.44 -2.76 -8.09
N ARG A 90 -16.92 -3.12 -9.25
CA ARG A 90 -17.53 -4.05 -10.21
C ARG A 90 -16.50 -5.04 -10.73
N LEU A 91 -16.99 -6.20 -11.17
CA LEU A 91 -16.22 -7.02 -12.10
C LEU A 91 -16.12 -6.27 -13.42
N PRO A 92 -14.99 -6.36 -14.14
CA PRO A 92 -14.87 -5.73 -15.45
C PRO A 92 -15.90 -6.21 -16.49
N THR A 93 -16.39 -7.44 -16.34
CA THR A 93 -17.40 -8.06 -17.23
C THR A 93 -18.83 -7.80 -16.79
N ALA A 94 -19.04 -7.08 -15.68
CA ALA A 94 -20.39 -6.79 -15.19
C ALA A 94 -21.10 -5.80 -16.13
N ASP A 95 -22.40 -6.01 -16.32
CA ASP A 95 -23.27 -5.02 -16.97
C ASP A 95 -23.16 -3.68 -16.23
N PRO A 96 -22.79 -2.56 -16.91
CA PRO A 96 -22.74 -1.24 -16.29
C PRO A 96 -24.05 -0.81 -15.62
N ALA A 97 -25.20 -1.27 -16.11
CA ALA A 97 -26.52 -0.99 -15.53
C ALA A 97 -26.80 -1.78 -14.24
N SER A 98 -26.05 -2.86 -14.00
CA SER A 98 -26.21 -3.66 -12.79
C SER A 98 -25.67 -2.94 -11.55
N ALA A 99 -26.26 -3.28 -10.40
CA ALA A 99 -25.80 -2.77 -9.12
C ALA A 99 -24.33 -3.18 -8.87
N PRO A 100 -23.49 -2.29 -8.31
CA PRO A 100 -22.12 -2.64 -7.97
C PRO A 100 -22.07 -3.81 -7.00
N MET A 101 -21.02 -4.63 -7.09
CA MET A 101 -20.79 -5.71 -6.12
C MET A 101 -20.73 -5.17 -4.69
N ARG A 102 -20.01 -4.06 -4.53
CA ARG A 102 -19.90 -3.33 -3.28
C ARG A 102 -19.78 -1.85 -3.58
N GLN A 103 -20.59 -1.05 -2.89
CA GLN A 103 -20.51 0.40 -2.88
C GLN A 103 -20.36 0.88 -1.44
N VAL A 104 -19.46 1.82 -1.23
CA VAL A 104 -19.23 2.46 0.07
C VAL A 104 -19.40 3.95 -0.13
N THR A 105 -20.33 4.55 0.62
CA THR A 105 -20.54 5.98 0.68
C THR A 105 -20.15 6.45 2.09
N THR A 106 -19.27 7.42 2.17
CA THR A 106 -18.90 8.08 3.43
C THR A 106 -19.24 9.56 3.34
N SER A 107 -20.01 10.06 4.29
CA SER A 107 -20.34 11.48 4.42
C SER A 107 -19.72 12.03 5.70
N PHE A 108 -19.05 13.16 5.62
CA PHE A 108 -18.35 13.79 6.75
C PHE A 108 -19.15 14.99 7.27
N GLY A 109 -19.46 14.98 8.57
CA GLY A 109 -19.79 16.18 9.34
C GLY A 109 -18.55 16.70 10.07
N ASP A 110 -18.74 17.48 11.13
CA ASP A 110 -17.61 18.13 11.85
C ASP A 110 -16.75 17.14 12.65
N THR A 111 -17.38 16.17 13.33
CA THR A 111 -16.69 15.18 14.18
C THR A 111 -17.15 13.74 13.92
N LEU A 112 -18.14 13.56 13.06
CA LEU A 112 -18.79 12.28 12.79
C LEU A 112 -18.84 12.02 11.29
N ALA A 113 -18.42 10.82 10.90
CA ALA A 113 -18.62 10.28 9.56
C ALA A 113 -19.75 9.24 9.57
N ILE A 114 -20.59 9.28 8.54
CA ILE A 114 -21.59 8.25 8.27
C ILE A 114 -21.07 7.39 7.14
N VAL A 115 -20.86 6.10 7.39
CA VAL A 115 -20.40 5.12 6.40
C VAL A 115 -21.56 4.20 6.07
N GLU A 116 -22.01 4.24 4.82
CA GLU A 116 -23.03 3.36 4.29
C GLU A 116 -22.43 2.37 3.30
N ILE A 117 -22.78 1.10 3.45
CA ILE A 117 -22.32 0.03 2.59
C ILE A 117 -23.52 -0.61 1.91
N MET A 118 -23.42 -0.73 0.60
CA MET A 118 -24.35 -1.48 -0.23
C MET A 118 -23.61 -2.67 -0.85
N SER A 119 -24.21 -3.85 -0.79
CA SER A 119 -23.71 -5.09 -1.39
C SER A 119 -24.73 -5.59 -2.39
N ALA A 120 -24.35 -5.65 -3.68
CA ALA A 120 -25.25 -6.00 -4.78
C ALA A 120 -26.60 -5.24 -4.74
N GLY A 121 -26.53 -3.92 -4.52
CA GLY A 121 -27.71 -3.04 -4.46
C GLY A 121 -28.54 -3.10 -3.18
N LYS A 122 -28.19 -3.96 -2.21
CA LYS A 122 -28.87 -4.06 -0.91
C LYS A 122 -28.03 -3.45 0.20
N ARG A 123 -28.68 -2.75 1.13
CA ARG A 123 -27.98 -2.15 2.27
C ARG A 123 -27.40 -3.22 3.18
N ASP A 124 -26.11 -3.13 3.45
CA ASP A 124 -25.41 -3.92 4.46
C ASP A 124 -25.52 -3.19 5.80
N THR A 125 -26.58 -3.51 6.55
CA THR A 125 -26.86 -2.91 7.86
C THR A 125 -25.85 -3.31 8.94
N VAL A 126 -25.13 -4.43 8.74
CA VAL A 126 -24.13 -4.91 9.68
C VAL A 126 -22.87 -4.05 9.60
N ASN A 127 -22.44 -3.72 8.39
CA ASN A 127 -21.20 -2.97 8.16
C ASN A 127 -21.43 -1.46 7.99
N SER A 128 -22.65 -0.99 7.75
CA SER A 128 -22.94 0.45 7.77
C SER A 128 -22.85 0.99 9.20
N VAL A 129 -22.04 2.02 9.42
CA VAL A 129 -21.69 2.51 10.77
C VAL A 129 -21.53 4.03 10.81
N ARG A 130 -21.61 4.59 12.02
CA ARG A 130 -21.20 5.96 12.33
C ARG A 130 -19.85 5.94 13.03
N LYS A 131 -18.93 6.81 12.64
CA LYS A 131 -17.54 6.79 13.13
C LYS A 131 -17.11 8.19 13.56
N GLY A 132 -16.72 8.33 14.82
CA GLY A 132 -16.13 9.57 15.33
C GLY A 132 -14.70 9.75 14.83
N PHE A 133 -14.28 10.98 14.62
CA PHE A 133 -12.91 11.33 14.27
C PHE A 133 -12.54 12.71 14.86
N ARG A 134 -11.25 13.07 14.77
CA ARG A 134 -10.74 14.38 15.20
C ARG A 134 -9.76 14.92 14.17
N GLY A 135 -9.76 16.25 14.02
CA GLY A 135 -8.84 16.95 13.11
C GLY A 135 -9.15 16.72 11.63
N PRO A 136 -8.17 16.96 10.74
CA PRO A 136 -8.30 16.69 9.31
C PRO A 136 -8.73 15.27 9.05
N VAL A 137 -9.63 15.07 8.07
CA VAL A 137 -10.27 13.78 7.82
C VAL A 137 -10.30 13.45 6.33
N SER A 138 -10.24 12.14 6.05
CA SER A 138 -10.44 11.55 4.74
C SER A 138 -11.03 10.16 4.87
N VAL A 139 -11.45 9.57 3.76
CA VAL A 139 -11.67 8.12 3.69
C VAL A 139 -10.35 7.36 3.69
N ALA A 140 -10.36 6.17 4.28
CA ALA A 140 -9.33 5.18 3.98
C ALA A 140 -9.52 4.67 2.53
N MET A 141 -8.42 4.51 1.83
CA MET A 141 -8.42 4.11 0.42
C MET A 141 -9.00 2.70 0.24
N PRO A 142 -9.80 2.44 -0.79
CA PRO A 142 -10.50 1.17 -0.95
C PRO A 142 -9.57 0.01 -1.38
N THR A 143 -8.38 0.30 -1.88
CA THR A 143 -7.40 -0.66 -2.40
C THR A 143 -5.97 -0.28 -2.04
N ILE A 144 -5.06 -1.24 -2.18
CA ILE A 144 -3.62 -1.02 -2.12
C ILE A 144 -2.97 -1.68 -3.36
N PRO A 145 -2.24 -0.94 -4.21
CA PRO A 145 -2.06 0.52 -4.22
C PRO A 145 -3.39 1.30 -4.24
N ALA A 146 -3.38 2.48 -3.63
CA ALA A 146 -4.53 3.36 -3.57
C ALA A 146 -4.70 4.19 -4.86
N PRO A 147 -5.88 4.77 -5.14
CA PRO A 147 -6.04 5.79 -6.18
C PRO A 147 -5.32 7.08 -5.79
N LEU A 148 -4.44 7.58 -6.65
CA LEU A 148 -3.60 8.75 -6.42
C LEU A 148 -4.33 10.07 -6.72
N GLY A 149 -5.41 10.06 -7.51
CA GLY A 149 -6.24 11.26 -7.70
C GLY A 149 -6.82 11.76 -6.36
N LEU A 150 -7.14 10.84 -5.45
CA LEU A 150 -7.56 11.19 -4.09
C LEU A 150 -6.40 11.69 -3.22
N TYR A 151 -5.19 11.16 -3.41
CA TYR A 151 -4.00 11.71 -2.74
C TYR A 151 -3.72 13.14 -3.17
N GLU A 152 -3.84 13.46 -4.47
CA GLU A 152 -3.70 14.84 -4.92
C GLU A 152 -4.74 15.77 -4.30
N ALA A 153 -5.99 15.31 -4.15
CA ALA A 153 -7.02 16.06 -3.44
C ALA A 153 -6.61 16.36 -1.99
N LEU A 154 -6.07 15.34 -1.30
CA LEU A 154 -5.61 15.46 0.08
C LEU A 154 -4.44 16.43 0.22
N LEU A 155 -3.45 16.32 -0.66
CA LEU A 155 -2.29 17.20 -0.65
C LEU A 155 -2.67 18.65 -0.95
N ALA A 156 -3.63 18.86 -1.86
CA ALA A 156 -4.11 20.20 -2.21
C ALA A 156 -4.98 20.83 -1.11
N GLY A 157 -5.83 20.06 -0.44
CA GLY A 157 -6.66 20.54 0.68
C GLY A 157 -5.90 20.69 2.01
N ASN A 158 -4.67 20.17 2.09
CA ASN A 158 -3.83 20.25 3.27
C ASN A 158 -2.43 20.78 2.88
N PRO A 159 -2.33 22.02 2.37
CA PRO A 159 -1.04 22.63 2.11
C PRO A 159 -0.26 22.66 3.43
N ALA A 160 0.99 22.20 3.41
CA ALA A 160 1.88 22.24 4.56
C ALA A 160 2.15 23.72 4.89
N ASN A 161 1.30 24.32 5.72
CA ASN A 161 1.33 25.73 6.12
C ASN A 161 2.48 25.98 7.12
N GLY A 162 3.72 25.75 6.70
CA GLY A 162 4.91 25.86 7.55
C GLY A 162 5.04 24.76 8.61
N ARG A 163 4.22 23.70 8.55
CA ARG A 163 4.36 22.49 9.39
C ARG A 163 5.09 21.41 8.61
N ASP A 164 6.04 20.75 9.26
CA ASP A 164 6.81 19.63 8.68
C ASP A 164 5.93 18.41 8.37
N SER A 165 4.78 18.28 9.04
CA SER A 165 3.85 17.17 8.84
C SER A 165 2.38 17.50 9.14
N VAL A 166 1.48 16.73 8.53
CA VAL A 166 0.05 16.71 8.84
C VAL A 166 -0.44 15.28 9.07
N GLY A 167 -1.22 15.08 10.14
CA GLY A 167 -1.92 13.83 10.42
C GLY A 167 -3.37 13.93 9.97
N ILE A 168 -3.80 12.99 9.12
CA ILE A 168 -5.17 12.91 8.59
C ILE A 168 -5.83 11.64 9.13
N SER A 169 -6.98 11.81 9.80
CA SER A 169 -7.83 10.70 10.22
C SER A 169 -8.43 10.02 8.99
N LEU A 170 -8.06 8.76 8.76
CA LEU A 170 -8.63 7.90 7.72
C LEU A 170 -9.82 7.11 8.28
N VAL A 171 -11.01 7.46 7.82
CA VAL A 171 -12.24 6.73 8.13
C VAL A 171 -12.32 5.49 7.25
N SER A 172 -12.03 4.33 7.86
CA SER A 172 -12.16 3.02 7.21
C SER A 172 -13.60 2.70 6.86
N GLY A 173 -13.82 2.07 5.71
CA GLY A 173 -15.12 1.50 5.36
C GLY A 173 -15.49 0.34 6.29
N GLY A 174 -16.74 0.29 6.75
CA GLY A 174 -17.21 -0.78 7.61
C GLY A 174 -16.80 -0.60 9.07
N ARG A 175 -16.72 -1.73 9.80
CA ARG A 175 -16.41 -1.76 11.24
C ARG A 175 -14.92 -1.62 11.60
N ALA A 176 -14.02 -1.63 10.62
CA ALA A 176 -12.59 -1.50 10.88
C ALA A 176 -12.27 -0.17 11.59
N ALA A 177 -11.31 -0.18 12.51
CA ALA A 177 -10.88 1.02 13.22
C ALA A 177 -10.41 2.12 12.25
N ASN A 178 -10.53 3.37 12.68
CA ASN A 178 -9.90 4.49 11.96
C ASN A 178 -8.38 4.37 12.05
N ASN A 179 -7.70 4.83 11.01
CA ASN A 179 -6.25 4.92 10.97
C ASN A 179 -5.83 6.37 10.81
N THR A 180 -4.54 6.66 10.99
CA THR A 180 -3.98 7.97 10.66
C THR A 180 -3.03 7.83 9.47
N LEU A 181 -3.20 8.70 8.48
CA LEU A 181 -2.21 8.95 7.44
C LEU A 181 -1.39 10.16 7.85
N TRP A 182 -0.13 9.94 8.12
CA TRP A 182 0.83 11.02 8.29
C TRP A 182 1.45 11.36 6.95
N ILE A 183 1.56 12.65 6.68
CA ILE A 183 2.14 13.20 5.46
C ILE A 183 3.27 14.15 5.86
N TRP A 184 4.47 13.92 5.35
CA TRP A 184 5.64 14.79 5.50
C TRP A 184 6.07 15.31 4.14
N ARG A 185 6.41 16.59 4.06
CA ARG A 185 7.05 17.15 2.88
C ARG A 185 8.57 17.16 3.10
N THR A 186 9.33 16.81 2.07
CA THR A 186 10.78 16.94 2.14
C THR A 186 11.20 18.41 2.15
N HIS A 187 12.36 18.72 2.72
CA HIS A 187 12.83 20.10 2.89
C HIS A 187 12.96 20.87 1.57
N ASN A 188 13.27 20.18 0.47
CA ASN A 188 13.35 20.75 -0.88
C ASN A 188 11.97 20.88 -1.58
N GLY A 189 10.90 20.37 -0.98
CA GLY A 189 9.52 20.53 -1.46
C GLY A 189 9.11 19.67 -2.65
N ASP A 190 10.03 18.87 -3.21
CA ASP A 190 9.84 18.06 -4.42
C ASP A 190 9.27 16.66 -4.17
N SER A 191 9.11 16.28 -2.91
CA SER A 191 8.57 14.99 -2.54
C SER A 191 7.78 15.03 -1.24
N VAL A 192 6.91 14.04 -1.13
CA VAL A 192 6.06 13.80 0.02
C VAL A 192 6.25 12.35 0.44
N VAL A 193 6.39 12.12 1.74
CA VAL A 193 6.37 10.78 2.31
C VAL A 193 5.07 10.63 3.07
N THR A 194 4.36 9.51 2.87
CA THR A 194 3.23 9.15 3.71
C THR A 194 3.55 7.92 4.54
N ARG A 195 2.92 7.82 5.71
CA ARG A 195 2.98 6.64 6.60
C ARG A 195 1.60 6.41 7.18
N ASN A 196 1.12 5.18 7.13
CA ASN A 196 -0.11 4.79 7.81
C ASN A 196 0.19 4.21 9.20
N THR A 197 -0.80 4.27 10.10
CA THR A 197 -0.70 3.64 11.42
C THR A 197 -1.06 2.15 11.42
N TRP A 198 -1.72 1.67 10.36
CA TRP A 198 -2.13 0.27 10.25
C TRP A 198 -0.96 -0.68 9.95
N SER A 199 0.07 -0.23 9.23
CA SER A 199 1.25 -1.01 8.92
C SER A 199 2.52 -0.24 9.32
N PRO A 200 3.00 -0.41 10.56
CA PRO A 200 4.23 0.22 11.02
C PRO A 200 5.39 -0.09 10.07
N GLY A 201 6.11 0.95 9.62
CA GLY A 201 7.20 0.80 8.64
C GLY A 201 6.77 0.92 7.18
N TRP A 202 5.48 1.11 6.90
CA TRP A 202 4.99 1.40 5.56
C TRP A 202 5.22 2.87 5.20
N TYR A 203 6.12 3.11 4.26
CA TYR A 203 6.41 4.45 3.74
C TYR A 203 6.15 4.53 2.23
N GLU A 204 5.27 5.43 1.83
CA GLU A 204 5.00 5.73 0.43
C GLU A 204 5.71 7.03 0.08
N ARG A 205 6.73 6.98 -0.78
CA ARG A 205 7.36 8.20 -1.29
C ARG A 205 6.69 8.60 -2.60
N LEU A 206 6.25 9.84 -2.67
CA LEU A 206 5.67 10.47 -3.84
C LEU A 206 6.57 11.64 -4.26
N SER A 207 6.81 11.76 -5.55
CA SER A 207 7.42 12.95 -6.14
C SER A 207 6.29 13.93 -6.48
N VAL A 208 6.50 15.22 -6.22
CA VAL A 208 5.52 16.27 -6.48
C VAL A 208 6.16 17.46 -7.17
N ASN A 209 5.40 18.17 -8.01
CA ASN A 209 5.86 19.42 -8.60
C ASN A 209 5.59 20.62 -7.66
N ARG A 210 5.98 21.82 -8.09
CA ARG A 210 5.79 23.06 -7.31
C ARG A 210 4.31 23.39 -7.06
N GLN A 211 3.41 22.90 -7.90
CA GLN A 211 1.96 23.04 -7.75
C GLN A 211 1.37 21.97 -6.82
N GLY A 212 2.19 21.08 -6.25
CA GLY A 212 1.76 20.01 -5.36
C GLY A 212 1.12 18.81 -6.07
N GLN A 213 1.15 18.77 -7.41
CA GLN A 213 0.68 17.62 -8.18
C GLN A 213 1.70 16.50 -8.09
N ILE A 214 1.23 15.26 -8.01
CA ILE A 214 2.09 14.08 -7.94
C ILE A 214 2.70 13.87 -9.33
N THR A 215 3.99 13.61 -9.45
CA THR A 215 4.66 13.31 -10.73
C THR A 215 5.08 11.85 -10.83
N GLY A 216 5.12 11.14 -9.71
CA GLY A 216 5.44 9.72 -9.61
C GLY A 216 5.59 9.29 -8.15
N GLY A 217 6.10 8.08 -7.94
CA GLY A 217 6.35 7.58 -6.60
C GLY A 217 7.18 6.30 -6.56
N ASP A 218 7.89 6.11 -5.45
CA ASP A 218 8.65 4.90 -5.13
C ASP A 218 8.09 4.29 -3.85
N TRP A 219 7.33 3.21 -4.01
CA TRP A 219 6.72 2.49 -2.90
C TRP A 219 7.40 1.13 -2.69
N ARG A 220 8.65 0.97 -3.13
CA ARG A 220 9.42 -0.27 -2.90
C ARG A 220 9.80 -0.48 -1.43
N ALA A 221 9.72 0.55 -0.60
CA ALA A 221 9.84 0.40 0.85
C ALA A 221 8.58 -0.24 1.50
N THR A 222 7.47 -0.37 0.77
CA THR A 222 6.22 -0.98 1.26
C THR A 222 6.15 -2.47 0.97
N THR A 223 5.11 -3.14 1.46
CA THR A 223 4.89 -4.57 1.14
C THR A 223 4.31 -4.80 -0.27
N VAL A 224 3.76 -3.78 -0.95
CA VAL A 224 3.26 -3.91 -2.34
C VAL A 224 4.36 -3.76 -3.39
N LYS A 225 5.49 -3.14 -3.04
CA LYS A 225 6.70 -3.09 -3.88
C LYS A 225 6.49 -2.46 -5.28
N VAL A 226 5.63 -1.44 -5.38
CA VAL A 226 5.32 -0.80 -6.67
C VAL A 226 6.08 0.50 -6.90
N MET A 227 6.28 0.84 -8.17
CA MET A 227 6.63 2.18 -8.65
C MET A 227 5.38 2.84 -9.22
N ILE A 228 5.20 4.13 -8.98
CA ILE A 228 4.09 4.92 -9.50
C ILE A 228 4.60 5.85 -10.60
N LYS A 229 3.94 5.84 -11.75
CA LYS A 229 4.21 6.75 -12.87
C LYS A 229 2.95 7.55 -13.19
N ARG A 230 3.07 8.88 -13.21
CA ARG A 230 2.03 9.74 -13.80
C ARG A 230 2.07 9.64 -15.31
N VAL A 231 0.89 9.60 -15.93
CA VAL A 231 0.71 9.61 -17.38
C VAL A 231 -0.40 10.59 -17.74
N ASP A 232 -0.27 11.27 -18.87
CA ASP A 232 -1.30 12.23 -19.30
C ASP A 232 -2.54 11.51 -19.85
N ASN A 233 -2.33 10.39 -20.57
CA ASN A 233 -3.41 9.56 -21.09
C ASN A 233 -3.11 8.08 -20.81
N VAL A 234 -3.89 7.49 -19.92
CA VAL A 234 -3.80 6.06 -19.62
C VAL A 234 -4.72 5.28 -20.56
N GLN A 235 -4.23 4.16 -21.08
CA GLN A 235 -5.01 3.23 -21.91
C GLN A 235 -5.97 2.39 -21.04
N PHE A 236 -6.80 3.06 -20.23
CA PHE A 236 -7.59 2.46 -19.16
C PHE A 236 -8.50 1.35 -19.68
N ASP A 237 -9.33 1.65 -20.68
CA ASP A 237 -10.33 0.71 -21.19
C ASP A 237 -9.68 -0.49 -21.89
N VAL A 238 -8.55 -0.28 -22.56
CA VAL A 238 -7.75 -1.36 -23.18
C VAL A 238 -7.17 -2.28 -22.11
N ILE A 239 -6.56 -1.72 -21.06
CA ILE A 239 -5.97 -2.49 -19.95
C ILE A 239 -7.06 -3.24 -19.19
N ALA A 240 -8.15 -2.57 -18.84
CA ALA A 240 -9.27 -3.17 -18.14
C ALA A 240 -9.86 -4.34 -18.94
N LYS A 241 -10.14 -4.15 -20.24
CA LYS A 241 -10.63 -5.21 -21.13
C LYS A 241 -9.63 -6.36 -21.25
N GLY A 242 -8.34 -6.06 -21.40
CA GLY A 242 -7.28 -7.07 -21.47
C GLY A 242 -7.21 -7.95 -20.23
N TRP A 243 -7.26 -7.36 -19.03
CA TRP A 243 -7.29 -8.12 -17.78
C TRP A 243 -8.58 -8.89 -17.56
N SER A 244 -9.71 -8.40 -18.10
CA SER A 244 -10.99 -9.11 -18.06
C SER A 244 -10.99 -10.41 -18.85
N ALA A 245 -10.26 -10.43 -19.96
CA ALA A 245 -10.15 -11.59 -20.85
C ALA A 245 -9.27 -12.70 -20.27
N GLN A 246 -8.38 -12.36 -19.33
CA GLN A 246 -7.58 -13.32 -18.60
C GLN A 246 -8.50 -14.01 -17.56
N GLN A 247 -8.93 -15.24 -17.82
CA GLN A 247 -9.74 -16.01 -16.88
C GLN A 247 -8.97 -16.16 -15.55
N ASN A 248 -9.44 -15.46 -14.51
CA ASN A 248 -8.93 -15.49 -13.14
C ASN A 248 -7.38 -15.50 -13.05
N PRO A 249 -6.71 -14.35 -13.25
CA PRO A 249 -5.24 -14.29 -13.30
C PRO A 249 -4.56 -14.63 -11.96
N GLY A 250 -5.35 -14.90 -10.90
CA GLY A 250 -4.86 -15.21 -9.56
C GLY A 250 -4.15 -14.03 -8.88
N PRO A 251 -3.71 -14.21 -7.63
CA PRO A 251 -2.92 -13.20 -6.95
C PRO A 251 -1.53 -13.07 -7.58
N LEU A 252 -0.93 -11.88 -7.47
CA LEU A 252 0.42 -11.59 -8.00
C LEU A 252 1.54 -12.46 -7.43
N SER A 253 1.27 -13.07 -6.26
CA SER A 253 2.12 -14.04 -5.60
C SER A 253 1.24 -15.22 -5.18
N PRO A 254 1.13 -16.26 -6.03
CA PRO A 254 0.29 -17.43 -5.79
C PRO A 254 0.75 -18.21 -4.55
N LEU A 255 -0.23 -18.83 -3.91
CA LEU A 255 -0.01 -19.71 -2.76
C LEU A 255 0.51 -21.06 -3.25
N ASP A 256 1.43 -21.64 -2.49
CA ASP A 256 1.98 -22.96 -2.74
C ASP A 256 2.33 -23.66 -1.42
N SER A 257 2.64 -24.96 -1.50
CA SER A 257 3.05 -25.75 -0.36
C SER A 257 3.95 -26.91 -0.74
N VAL A 258 4.82 -27.30 0.18
CA VAL A 258 5.60 -28.54 0.10
C VAL A 258 5.26 -29.43 1.30
N SER A 259 5.13 -30.73 1.02
CA SER A 259 4.93 -31.77 2.03
C SER A 259 6.02 -32.82 1.89
N ALA A 260 6.57 -33.29 3.00
CA ALA A 260 7.51 -34.40 3.04
C ALA A 260 7.23 -35.30 4.24
N SER A 261 7.38 -36.63 4.06
CA SER A 261 7.34 -37.60 5.15
C SER A 261 8.69 -38.32 5.24
N ILE A 262 9.44 -38.06 6.31
CA ILE A 262 10.83 -38.53 6.46
C ILE A 262 10.99 -39.10 7.87
N GLY A 263 11.40 -40.36 8.00
CA GLY A 263 11.60 -40.98 9.32
C GLY A 263 10.35 -40.97 10.22
N GLY A 264 9.15 -41.01 9.62
CA GLY A 264 7.86 -40.87 10.32
C GLY A 264 7.56 -39.45 10.82
N ASN A 265 8.33 -38.44 10.41
CA ASN A 265 7.99 -37.04 10.59
C ASN A 265 7.25 -36.50 9.37
N ASN A 266 6.12 -35.83 9.58
CA ASN A 266 5.39 -35.12 8.55
C ASN A 266 5.72 -33.64 8.62
N ILE A 267 6.35 -33.14 7.56
CA ILE A 267 6.78 -31.75 7.42
C ILE A 267 5.90 -31.10 6.35
N PHE A 268 5.32 -29.96 6.69
CA PHE A 268 4.47 -29.18 5.79
C PHE A 268 4.92 -27.72 5.81
N VAL A 269 5.16 -27.15 4.64
CA VAL A 269 5.42 -25.71 4.49
C VAL A 269 4.40 -25.10 3.56
N LYS A 270 3.80 -23.97 3.97
CA LYS A 270 2.85 -23.19 3.18
C LYS A 270 3.38 -21.78 3.00
N TYR A 271 3.45 -21.30 1.77
CA TYR A 271 4.10 -20.02 1.44
C TYR A 271 3.46 -19.40 0.19
N SER A 272 3.61 -18.08 0.01
CA SER A 272 3.27 -17.44 -1.27
C SER A 272 4.53 -17.17 -2.07
N ARG A 273 4.49 -17.45 -3.37
CA ARG A 273 5.61 -17.39 -4.32
C ARG A 273 5.74 -15.99 -4.93
N PRO A 274 6.67 -15.12 -4.48
CA PRO A 274 6.99 -13.90 -5.23
C PRO A 274 7.70 -14.23 -6.54
N PHE A 275 7.48 -13.36 -7.53
CA PHE A 275 8.10 -13.40 -8.86
C PHE A 275 9.17 -12.30 -8.97
N THR A 276 10.24 -12.49 -9.75
CA THR A 276 11.24 -11.42 -9.92
C THR A 276 10.64 -10.23 -10.66
N ARG A 277 9.88 -10.48 -11.74
CA ARG A 277 9.27 -9.48 -12.61
C ARG A 277 10.28 -8.50 -13.18
N GLY A 278 11.47 -9.00 -13.51
CA GLY A 278 12.58 -8.16 -13.98
C GLY A 278 13.20 -7.25 -12.91
N ARG A 279 12.78 -7.37 -11.64
CA ARG A 279 13.36 -6.60 -10.53
C ARG A 279 14.66 -7.24 -10.07
N ASN A 280 15.56 -6.41 -9.56
CA ASN A 280 16.66 -6.91 -8.74
C ASN A 280 16.09 -7.51 -7.44
N VAL A 281 16.29 -8.80 -7.21
CA VAL A 281 15.74 -9.46 -6.01
C VAL A 281 16.55 -9.08 -4.78
N TRP A 282 17.88 -9.14 -4.88
CA TRP A 282 18.76 -9.02 -3.73
C TRP A 282 19.23 -7.57 -3.54
N GLY A 283 18.97 -7.00 -2.36
CA GLY A 283 19.25 -5.59 -2.05
C GLY A 283 18.09 -4.63 -2.38
N ASP A 284 17.08 -5.06 -3.14
CA ASP A 284 15.86 -4.27 -3.42
C ASP A 284 14.61 -4.99 -2.91
N VAL A 285 14.16 -6.08 -3.55
CA VAL A 285 12.97 -6.82 -3.10
C VAL A 285 13.20 -7.46 -1.73
N VAL A 286 14.35 -8.11 -1.56
CA VAL A 286 14.88 -8.64 -0.31
C VAL A 286 16.02 -7.73 0.15
N THR A 287 15.71 -6.84 1.09
CA THR A 287 16.67 -5.86 1.60
C THR A 287 17.64 -6.50 2.58
N TRP A 288 18.95 -6.32 2.36
CA TRP A 288 19.99 -6.84 3.24
C TRP A 288 19.85 -6.34 4.69
N GLY A 289 20.15 -7.20 5.65
CA GLY A 289 20.06 -6.87 7.08
C GLY A 289 18.63 -6.64 7.59
N THR A 290 17.61 -6.77 6.74
CA THR A 290 16.20 -6.60 7.11
C THR A 290 15.50 -7.96 7.04
N ARG A 291 14.85 -8.36 8.14
CA ARG A 291 14.10 -9.62 8.18
C ARG A 291 13.07 -9.66 7.05
N TRP A 292 13.09 -10.76 6.32
CA TRP A 292 12.15 -11.04 5.24
C TRP A 292 11.25 -12.18 5.66
N ARG A 293 9.93 -12.05 5.45
CA ARG A 293 8.89 -13.07 5.69
C ARG A 293 9.03 -14.36 4.86
N PHE A 294 10.14 -14.47 4.14
CA PHE A 294 10.58 -15.61 3.36
C PHE A 294 9.55 -16.10 2.35
N GLY A 295 8.96 -15.13 1.65
CA GLY A 295 7.84 -15.29 0.71
C GLY A 295 7.10 -13.96 0.50
N ALA A 296 5.86 -14.04 0.04
CA ALA A 296 4.94 -12.91 -0.13
C ALA A 296 3.64 -13.10 0.68
N ASN A 297 2.84 -12.04 0.81
CA ASN A 297 1.56 -12.04 1.54
C ASN A 297 1.73 -12.43 3.02
N ALA A 298 1.20 -13.58 3.44
CA ALA A 298 1.39 -14.14 4.79
C ALA A 298 2.84 -14.63 4.99
N ALA A 299 3.30 -14.64 6.24
CA ALA A 299 4.59 -15.25 6.57
C ALA A 299 4.59 -16.74 6.22
N THR A 300 5.73 -17.25 5.72
CA THR A 300 5.88 -18.68 5.38
C THR A 300 5.68 -19.53 6.62
N GLN A 301 4.80 -20.53 6.53
CA GLN A 301 4.37 -21.35 7.66
C GLN A 301 5.05 -22.71 7.59
N LEU A 302 5.58 -23.19 8.72
CA LEU A 302 6.12 -24.54 8.89
C LEU A 302 5.26 -25.30 9.90
N THR A 303 4.94 -26.54 9.61
CA THR A 303 4.43 -27.53 10.56
C THR A 303 5.31 -28.77 10.50
N THR A 304 5.73 -29.29 11.64
CA THR A 304 6.52 -30.52 11.76
C THR A 304 6.00 -31.34 12.93
N THR A 305 5.86 -32.66 12.76
CA THR A 305 5.30 -33.55 13.80
C THR A 305 6.36 -34.18 14.70
N LYS A 306 7.64 -34.05 14.34
CA LYS A 306 8.81 -34.42 15.13
C LYS A 306 9.84 -33.29 15.09
N ASP A 307 10.86 -33.45 15.91
CA ASP A 307 11.95 -32.49 16.00
C ASP A 307 12.79 -32.51 14.72
N LEU A 308 13.10 -31.31 14.23
CA LEU A 308 14.04 -31.09 13.13
C LEU A 308 15.36 -30.61 13.72
N VAL A 309 16.45 -31.32 13.41
CA VAL A 309 17.78 -30.98 13.92
C VAL A 309 18.63 -30.43 12.79
N PHE A 310 19.03 -29.17 12.89
CA PHE A 310 19.88 -28.44 11.95
C PHE A 310 21.25 -28.20 12.58
N GLY A 311 22.22 -29.08 12.31
CA GLY A 311 23.49 -29.07 13.01
C GLY A 311 23.30 -29.26 14.52
N SER A 312 23.65 -28.27 15.33
CA SER A 312 23.42 -28.28 16.79
C SER A 312 22.07 -27.67 17.21
N THR A 313 21.31 -27.08 16.27
CA THR A 313 20.06 -26.39 16.57
C THR A 313 18.88 -27.34 16.44
N VAL A 314 18.05 -27.45 17.48
CA VAL A 314 16.82 -28.26 17.47
C VAL A 314 15.62 -27.35 17.31
N VAL A 315 14.77 -27.66 16.34
CA VAL A 315 13.42 -27.08 16.18
C VAL A 315 12.43 -28.15 16.63
N PRO A 316 11.77 -27.99 17.78
CA PRO A 316 10.83 -28.99 18.28
C PRO A 316 9.65 -29.23 17.33
N ALA A 317 8.96 -30.35 17.50
CA ALA A 317 7.66 -30.58 16.88
C ALA A 317 6.70 -29.40 17.15
N GLY A 318 6.02 -28.90 16.12
CA GLY A 318 5.13 -27.75 16.28
C GLY A 318 4.76 -27.02 14.99
N LYS A 319 4.22 -25.82 15.18
CA LYS A 319 3.78 -24.89 14.15
C LYS A 319 4.52 -23.58 14.31
N TYR A 320 5.13 -23.10 13.23
CA TYR A 320 6.03 -21.96 13.24
C TYR A 320 5.85 -21.10 12.00
N THR A 321 6.42 -19.91 12.03
CA THR A 321 6.74 -19.15 10.82
C THR A 321 8.23 -19.20 10.53
N LEU A 322 8.56 -19.20 9.24
CA LEU A 322 9.91 -19.13 8.73
C LEU A 322 10.18 -17.72 8.22
N TRP A 323 11.31 -17.18 8.64
CA TRP A 323 11.81 -15.87 8.23
C TRP A 323 13.24 -16.03 7.77
N MET A 324 13.70 -15.13 6.91
CA MET A 324 15.10 -15.06 6.53
C MET A 324 15.69 -13.77 7.06
N MET A 325 16.86 -13.86 7.68
CA MET A 325 17.77 -12.72 7.81
C MET A 325 18.70 -12.75 6.60
N PRO A 326 18.45 -11.91 5.57
CA PRO A 326 19.26 -11.91 4.37
C PRO A 326 20.61 -11.25 4.65
N SER A 327 21.68 -11.88 4.17
CA SER A 327 23.05 -11.39 4.23
C SER A 327 23.80 -11.91 3.00
N GLU A 328 24.77 -11.13 2.53
CA GLU A 328 25.62 -11.55 1.42
C GLU A 328 26.54 -12.70 1.81
N THR A 329 26.99 -12.74 3.07
CA THR A 329 28.01 -13.69 3.55
C THR A 329 27.50 -14.67 4.60
N ALA A 330 26.47 -14.29 5.36
CA ALA A 330 25.98 -15.09 6.49
C ALA A 330 24.44 -15.10 6.58
N PRO A 331 23.73 -15.59 5.56
CA PRO A 331 22.27 -15.66 5.57
C PRO A 331 21.79 -16.66 6.65
N LYS A 332 20.67 -16.34 7.31
CA LYS A 332 20.09 -17.20 8.35
C LYS A 332 18.61 -17.44 8.11
N LEU A 333 18.18 -18.67 8.37
CA LEU A 333 16.78 -19.06 8.52
C LEU A 333 16.41 -18.89 9.98
N ILE A 334 15.39 -18.09 10.26
CA ILE A 334 14.85 -17.84 11.58
C ILE A 334 13.53 -18.60 11.70
N VAL A 335 13.38 -19.36 12.79
CA VAL A 335 12.14 -20.04 13.14
C VAL A 335 11.49 -19.31 14.30
N ASN A 336 10.26 -18.84 14.10
CA ASN A 336 9.54 -18.04 15.08
C ASN A 336 8.24 -18.76 15.49
N SER A 337 7.92 -18.71 16.79
CA SER A 337 6.75 -19.38 17.38
C SER A 337 5.40 -18.70 17.09
N GLN A 338 5.37 -17.56 16.41
CA GLN A 338 4.14 -17.03 15.82
C GLN A 338 3.66 -17.89 14.65
N PHE A 339 2.35 -17.94 14.45
CA PHE A 339 1.71 -18.69 13.38
C PHE A 339 0.49 -17.94 12.84
N GLY A 340 0.26 -17.99 11.52
CA GLY A 340 -0.92 -17.37 10.90
C GLY A 340 -0.86 -15.87 10.61
N GLN A 341 0.26 -15.21 10.90
CA GLN A 341 0.39 -13.75 10.74
C GLN A 341 0.41 -13.30 9.29
N TRP A 342 -0.16 -12.12 9.04
CA TRP A 342 -0.16 -11.48 7.74
C TRP A 342 1.05 -10.56 7.57
N GLY A 343 1.57 -10.46 6.34
CA GLY A 343 2.51 -9.43 5.97
C GLY A 343 3.84 -9.54 6.70
N THR A 344 4.21 -8.47 7.40
CA THR A 344 5.49 -8.32 8.11
C THR A 344 5.30 -8.24 9.63
N GLU A 345 4.13 -8.64 10.14
CA GLU A 345 3.87 -8.72 11.57
C GLU A 345 4.79 -9.78 12.19
N PHE A 346 5.69 -9.33 13.07
CA PHE A 346 6.77 -10.15 13.61
C PHE A 346 7.17 -9.68 15.00
N ASP A 347 7.31 -10.63 15.92
CA ASP A 347 7.80 -10.43 17.28
C ASP A 347 9.13 -11.17 17.46
N PRO A 348 10.28 -10.46 17.53
CA PRO A 348 11.59 -11.09 17.67
C PRO A 348 11.77 -11.85 18.99
N SER A 349 10.98 -11.55 20.04
CA SER A 349 11.04 -12.28 21.31
C SER A 349 10.54 -13.72 21.20
N ARG A 350 9.89 -14.05 20.07
CA ARG A 350 9.33 -15.36 19.76
C ARG A 350 10.21 -16.20 18.85
N ASP A 351 11.43 -15.74 18.53
CA ASP A 351 12.44 -16.51 17.82
C ASP A 351 12.88 -17.71 18.66
N ILE A 352 12.75 -18.92 18.12
CA ILE A 352 13.14 -20.17 18.80
C ILE A 352 14.39 -20.81 18.21
N ALA A 353 14.75 -20.46 16.96
CA ALA A 353 15.94 -20.97 16.30
C ALA A 353 16.48 -19.97 15.25
N SER A 354 17.80 -19.97 15.10
CA SER A 354 18.53 -19.22 14.07
C SER A 354 19.51 -20.17 13.39
N ILE A 355 19.15 -20.66 12.22
CA ILE A 355 19.86 -21.69 11.47
C ILE A 355 20.69 -21.02 10.37
N ALA A 356 21.98 -21.34 10.28
CA ALA A 356 22.81 -20.86 9.17
C ALA A 356 22.35 -21.48 7.84
N LEU A 357 22.19 -20.65 6.81
CA LEU A 357 21.90 -21.11 5.46
C LEU A 357 23.20 -21.16 4.66
N ALA A 358 23.45 -22.29 4.00
CA ALA A 358 24.43 -22.33 2.92
C ALA A 358 23.81 -21.70 1.66
N MET A 359 24.64 -21.12 0.80
CA MET A 359 24.20 -20.46 -0.43
C MET A 359 25.07 -20.89 -1.61
N ARG A 360 24.43 -21.11 -2.76
CA ARG A 360 25.11 -21.27 -4.04
C ARG A 360 24.41 -20.46 -5.14
N GLN A 361 25.17 -20.11 -6.16
CA GLN A 361 24.61 -19.54 -7.39
C GLN A 361 23.71 -20.58 -8.08
N ALA A 362 22.59 -20.12 -8.62
CA ALA A 362 21.60 -20.94 -9.29
C ALA A 362 21.44 -20.50 -10.76
N THR A 363 21.71 -21.42 -11.68
CA THR A 363 21.52 -21.22 -13.13
C THR A 363 20.67 -22.37 -13.68
N PRO A 364 19.64 -22.10 -14.52
CA PRO A 364 19.15 -20.77 -14.91
C PRO A 364 18.53 -20.00 -13.73
N ARG A 365 18.38 -18.68 -13.88
CA ARG A 365 17.69 -17.83 -12.90
C ARG A 365 16.26 -18.33 -12.73
N ALA A 366 15.81 -18.49 -11.49
CA ALA A 366 14.43 -18.85 -11.17
C ALA A 366 13.54 -17.60 -11.13
N GLU A 367 12.53 -17.54 -11.98
CA GLU A 367 11.58 -16.42 -11.98
C GLU A 367 10.73 -16.39 -10.71
N GLU A 368 10.43 -17.55 -10.16
CA GLU A 368 9.58 -17.74 -8.99
C GLU A 368 10.40 -18.19 -7.79
N PHE A 369 10.07 -17.68 -6.61
CA PHE A 369 10.60 -18.24 -5.36
C PHE A 369 9.94 -19.58 -5.09
N THR A 370 10.75 -20.62 -4.88
CA THR A 370 10.30 -21.98 -4.58
C THR A 370 10.95 -22.53 -3.33
N ILE A 371 10.19 -23.30 -2.56
CA ILE A 371 10.68 -24.09 -1.43
C ILE A 371 10.52 -25.57 -1.76
N SER A 372 11.59 -26.36 -1.59
CA SER A 372 11.54 -27.83 -1.67
C SER A 372 12.20 -28.48 -0.46
N ILE A 373 11.86 -29.76 -0.25
CA ILE A 373 12.46 -30.61 0.77
C ILE A 373 12.92 -31.88 0.07
N ASP A 374 14.24 -32.06 -0.04
CA ASP A 374 14.82 -33.25 -0.65
C ASP A 374 15.21 -34.24 0.45
N GLN A 375 14.65 -35.45 0.43
CA GLN A 375 14.97 -36.47 1.42
C GLN A 375 16.41 -36.98 1.27
N GLN A 376 17.14 -37.13 2.38
CA GLN A 376 18.51 -37.65 2.44
C GLN A 376 18.72 -38.47 3.72
N GLY A 377 18.84 -39.80 3.59
CA GLY A 377 19.03 -40.69 4.74
C GLY A 377 17.91 -40.58 5.78
N SER A 378 18.27 -40.39 7.04
CA SER A 378 17.34 -40.16 8.17
C SER A 378 16.80 -38.72 8.26
N GLY A 379 17.07 -37.90 7.26
CA GLY A 379 16.76 -36.48 7.23
C GLY A 379 16.47 -35.97 5.83
N GLY A 380 16.77 -34.69 5.60
CA GLY A 380 16.59 -34.06 4.31
C GLY A 380 17.30 -32.72 4.21
N VAL A 381 17.06 -32.03 3.10
CA VAL A 381 17.60 -30.70 2.84
C VAL A 381 16.45 -29.80 2.46
N PHE A 382 16.22 -28.75 3.24
CA PHE A 382 15.41 -27.64 2.78
C PHE A 382 16.17 -26.87 1.72
N ARG A 383 15.54 -26.61 0.57
CA ARG A 383 16.07 -25.74 -0.48
C ARG A 383 15.11 -24.59 -0.75
N PHE A 384 15.70 -23.42 -0.96
CA PHE A 384 15.00 -22.17 -1.23
C PHE A 384 15.64 -21.52 -2.44
N ARG A 385 14.94 -21.47 -3.57
CA ARG A 385 15.50 -21.00 -4.83
C ARG A 385 14.73 -19.78 -5.34
N TRP A 386 15.43 -18.72 -5.72
CA TRP A 386 14.86 -17.56 -6.41
C TRP A 386 15.92 -16.72 -7.08
N ALA A 387 15.57 -16.13 -8.22
CA ALA A 387 16.51 -15.43 -9.08
C ALA A 387 17.77 -16.29 -9.31
N ASP A 388 18.94 -15.76 -9.06
CA ASP A 388 20.25 -16.39 -9.22
C ASP A 388 20.77 -17.11 -7.97
N ARG A 389 19.97 -17.31 -6.93
CA ARG A 389 20.45 -17.96 -5.69
C ARG A 389 19.61 -19.16 -5.27
N GLU A 390 20.30 -20.15 -4.72
CA GLU A 390 19.71 -21.22 -3.93
C GLU A 390 20.33 -21.20 -2.53
N TYR A 391 19.48 -21.10 -1.52
CA TYR A 391 19.85 -21.32 -0.12
C TYR A 391 19.42 -22.71 0.31
N PHE A 392 20.19 -23.34 1.20
CA PHE A 392 19.85 -24.66 1.69
C PHE A 392 20.27 -24.90 3.14
N ALA A 393 19.52 -25.76 3.81
CA ALA A 393 19.75 -26.20 5.18
C ALA A 393 19.49 -27.70 5.32
N PRO A 394 20.55 -28.53 5.50
CA PRO A 394 20.37 -29.94 5.83
C PRO A 394 19.83 -30.10 7.24
N PHE A 395 19.00 -31.12 7.45
CA PHE A 395 18.46 -31.48 8.75
C PHE A 395 18.37 -32.99 8.91
N THR A 396 18.32 -33.46 10.15
CA THR A 396 17.91 -34.83 10.50
C THR A 396 16.62 -34.81 11.30
N VAL A 397 15.88 -35.91 11.26
CA VAL A 397 14.69 -36.11 12.10
C VAL A 397 15.11 -36.84 13.38
N ARG A 398 14.62 -36.35 14.53
CA ARG A 398 14.81 -37.03 15.83
C ARG A 398 13.49 -37.55 16.38
#